data_AF-L2GRA6-F1
#
_entry.id   AF-L2GRA6-F1
#
_cell.length_a   1.000
_cell.length_b   1.000
_cell.length_c   1.000
_cell.angle_alpha   90.00
_cell.angle_beta   90.00
_cell.angle_gamma   90.00
#
_symmetry.space_group_name_H-M   'P 1'
#
loop_
_entity.id
_entity.type
_entity.pdbx_description
1 polymer ?
#
loop_
_entity_poly.entity_id
_entity_poly.type
_entity_poly.pdbx_seq_one_letter_code
_entity_poly.pdbx_strand_id
1 'polypeptide(L)'
;MSASDEESAVTISSELGDEPAVDYKIHKLNGKSVDEIGYLTNKMEIVDEEGLSDMMNNVTLISADETVLAIFITLDVTEARQALHSSIVKAMDKLGLVPGNTSVIISERVMNLPVNEIYRAYGQVLAEHSDYVFISRFRNVSGKDLNDLIVDFPEMKPKELKKLPCNTEELFLIDLCEKCEVVDAKGAHYRVMHVKESGIRNFLTKLSNEIE
;
A
#
# COMPACT_ATOMS: atom_id res chain seq x y z
N MET A 1 -52.23 -14.10 -41.30
CA MET A 1 -52.03 -15.43 -40.68
C MET A 1 -50.95 -16.08 -41.51
N SER A 2 -49.72 -16.28 -41.06
CA SER A 2 -49.31 -16.75 -39.75
C SER A 2 -47.90 -16.23 -39.42
N ALA A 3 -47.73 -15.82 -38.17
CA ALA A 3 -46.45 -15.58 -37.53
C ALA A 3 -45.80 -16.93 -37.17
N SER A 4 -44.48 -16.99 -37.24
CA SER A 4 -43.67 -17.89 -36.41
C SER A 4 -42.25 -17.32 -36.37
N ASP A 5 -42.07 -16.35 -35.47
CA ASP A 5 -40.79 -16.00 -34.90
C ASP A 5 -40.32 -17.18 -34.05
N GLU A 6 -39.29 -17.89 -34.50
CA GLU A 6 -38.53 -18.79 -33.63
C GLU A 6 -37.36 -18.00 -33.03
N GLU A 7 -37.65 -17.39 -31.88
CA GLU A 7 -36.66 -16.89 -30.94
C GLU A 7 -35.90 -18.12 -30.39
N SER A 8 -34.71 -18.41 -30.92
CA SER A 8 -33.81 -19.37 -30.28
C SER A 8 -33.11 -18.65 -29.12
N ALA A 9 -33.62 -18.92 -27.92
CA ALA A 9 -32.99 -18.49 -26.68
C ALA A 9 -31.63 -19.18 -26.57
N VAL A 10 -30.56 -18.44 -26.83
CA VAL A 10 -29.20 -18.83 -26.48
C VAL A 10 -29.09 -18.72 -24.97
N THR A 11 -29.30 -19.84 -24.28
CA THR A 11 -28.94 -19.99 -22.88
C THR A 11 -27.42 -19.97 -22.80
N ILE A 12 -26.84 -18.80 -22.49
CA ILE A 12 -25.45 -18.71 -22.09
C ILE A 12 -25.39 -19.31 -20.67
N SER A 13 -25.13 -20.61 -20.58
CA SER A 13 -24.71 -21.21 -19.32
C SER A 13 -23.31 -20.68 -19.00
N SER A 14 -23.24 -19.60 -18.23
CA SER A 14 -22.01 -19.19 -17.56
C SER A 14 -21.75 -20.20 -16.43
N GLU A 15 -21.24 -21.37 -16.79
CA GLU A 15 -20.44 -22.17 -15.85
C GLU A 15 -19.13 -21.40 -15.64
N LEU A 16 -19.21 -20.29 -14.89
CA LEU A 16 -18.08 -19.80 -14.11
C LEU A 16 -17.88 -20.89 -13.06
N GLY A 17 -16.94 -21.80 -13.33
CA GLY A 17 -16.51 -22.77 -12.34
C GLY A 17 -16.22 -22.04 -11.03
N ASP A 18 -16.68 -22.62 -9.93
CA ASP A 18 -16.30 -22.22 -8.57
C ASP A 18 -14.77 -22.36 -8.47
N GLU A 19 -14.03 -21.33 -8.90
CA GLU A 19 -12.65 -21.20 -8.48
C GLU A 19 -12.67 -21.13 -6.96
N PRO A 20 -11.91 -21.99 -6.26
CA PRO A 20 -11.90 -21.97 -4.81
C PRO A 20 -11.49 -20.58 -4.35
N ALA A 21 -12.34 -19.95 -3.55
CA ALA A 21 -12.04 -18.66 -2.95
C ALA A 21 -10.70 -18.77 -2.19
N VAL A 22 -9.74 -17.92 -2.55
CA VAL A 22 -8.43 -17.87 -1.88
C VAL A 22 -8.65 -17.39 -0.44
N ASP A 23 -8.23 -18.20 0.54
CA ASP A 23 -8.33 -17.87 1.96
C ASP A 23 -7.14 -16.99 2.40
N TYR A 24 -7.37 -15.66 2.41
CA TYR A 24 -6.38 -14.70 2.87
C TYR A 24 -6.40 -14.55 4.39
N LYS A 25 -5.22 -14.59 5.00
CA LYS A 25 -5.03 -14.45 6.45
C LYS A 25 -4.20 -13.22 6.79
N ILE A 26 -4.79 -12.35 7.61
CA ILE A 26 -4.10 -11.18 8.17
C ILE A 26 -3.66 -11.52 9.59
N HIS A 27 -2.35 -11.44 9.84
CA HIS A 27 -1.77 -11.86 11.12
C HIS A 27 -0.46 -11.11 11.40
N LYS A 28 -0.02 -11.09 12.65
CA LYS A 28 1.28 -10.51 13.01
C LYS A 28 2.41 -11.48 12.72
N LEU A 29 3.58 -10.95 12.39
CA LEU A 29 4.80 -11.75 12.31
C LEU A 29 5.10 -12.32 13.70
N ASN A 30 5.05 -13.63 13.83
CA ASN A 30 5.56 -14.30 15.01
C ASN A 30 7.09 -14.37 14.85
N GLY A 31 7.86 -13.84 15.81
CA GLY A 31 9.31 -13.57 15.72
C GLY A 31 10.25 -14.76 15.52
N LYS A 32 9.91 -15.71 14.64
CA LYS A 32 10.63 -16.95 14.36
C LYS A 32 11.14 -17.09 12.91
N SER A 33 10.85 -16.16 12.00
CA SER A 33 11.42 -16.24 10.65
C SER A 33 11.51 -14.88 9.95
N VAL A 34 12.67 -14.24 10.03
CA VAL A 34 13.04 -13.13 9.13
C VAL A 34 13.04 -13.58 7.67
N ASP A 35 13.38 -14.85 7.44
CA ASP A 35 13.49 -15.43 6.10
C ASP A 35 12.16 -15.40 5.33
N GLU A 36 11.03 -15.51 6.03
CA GLU A 36 9.68 -15.43 5.45
C GLU A 36 9.36 -14.08 4.81
N ILE A 37 9.93 -13.00 5.35
CA ILE A 37 9.69 -11.63 4.87
C ILE A 37 10.88 -11.06 4.09
N GLY A 38 12.01 -11.79 4.05
CA GLY A 38 13.28 -11.33 3.49
C GLY A 38 13.17 -10.85 2.05
N TYR A 39 12.35 -11.50 1.22
CA TYR A 39 12.11 -11.03 -0.14
C TYR A 39 11.44 -9.65 -0.18
N LEU A 40 10.37 -9.45 0.60
CA LEU A 40 9.61 -8.20 0.64
C LEU A 40 10.41 -7.06 1.29
N THR A 41 11.15 -7.33 2.37
CA THR A 41 12.03 -6.34 3.01
C THR A 41 13.20 -5.96 2.12
N ASN A 42 13.80 -6.92 1.40
CA ASN A 42 14.83 -6.62 0.40
C ASN A 42 14.28 -5.78 -0.75
N LYS A 43 13.06 -6.07 -1.21
CA LYS A 43 12.37 -5.27 -2.25
C LYS A 43 12.16 -3.82 -1.82
N MET A 44 11.95 -3.55 -0.53
CA MET A 44 11.78 -2.20 -0.01
C MET A 44 13.05 -1.34 -0.09
N GLU A 45 14.27 -1.91 -0.12
CA GLU A 45 15.55 -1.18 -0.29
C GLU A 45 15.78 0.04 0.65
N ILE A 46 15.01 0.19 1.73
CA ILE A 46 15.11 1.35 2.66
C ILE A 46 15.37 0.94 4.11
N VAL A 47 15.31 -0.35 4.41
CA VAL A 47 15.68 -0.88 5.71
C VAL A 47 17.18 -1.14 5.73
N ASP A 48 17.85 -0.73 6.79
CA ASP A 48 19.25 -1.06 7.03
C ASP A 48 19.34 -2.40 7.80
N GLU A 49 20.41 -3.17 7.56
CA GLU A 49 20.55 -4.54 8.09
C GLU A 49 20.41 -4.60 9.62
N GLU A 50 20.93 -3.58 10.32
CA GLU A 50 20.86 -3.46 11.77
C GLU A 50 19.44 -3.12 12.28
N GLY A 51 18.60 -2.49 11.44
CA GLY A 51 17.24 -2.09 11.78
C GLY A 51 16.20 -3.21 11.67
N LEU A 52 16.56 -4.31 11.03
CA LEU A 52 15.60 -5.34 10.64
C LEU A 52 15.05 -6.10 11.86
N SER A 53 15.84 -6.27 12.92
CA SER A 53 15.40 -6.90 14.17
C SER A 53 14.38 -6.07 14.94
N ASP A 54 14.55 -4.75 14.95
CA ASP A 54 13.69 -3.83 15.69
C ASP A 54 12.31 -3.72 15.03
N MET A 55 12.28 -3.85 13.70
CA MET A 55 11.05 -3.81 12.90
C MET A 55 10.16 -5.06 13.11
N MET A 56 10.73 -6.21 13.48
CA MET A 56 10.02 -7.50 13.50
C MET A 56 8.79 -7.52 14.42
N ASN A 57 8.81 -6.75 15.50
CA ASN A 57 7.72 -6.77 16.48
C ASN A 57 6.44 -6.10 15.99
N ASN A 58 6.55 -5.28 14.94
CA ASN A 58 5.45 -4.43 14.46
C ASN A 58 5.11 -4.68 12.98
N VAL A 59 5.28 -5.94 12.53
CA VAL A 59 4.92 -6.36 11.17
C VAL A 59 3.56 -7.07 11.17
N THR A 60 2.65 -6.57 10.34
CA THR A 60 1.42 -7.25 9.94
C THR A 60 1.62 -7.86 8.55
N LEU A 61 1.16 -9.09 8.36
CA LEU A 61 1.31 -9.88 7.13
C LEU A 61 -0.06 -10.17 6.53
N ILE A 62 -0.11 -10.24 5.20
CA ILE A 62 -1.18 -10.92 4.47
C ILE A 62 -0.58 -12.18 3.85
N SER A 63 -1.15 -13.35 4.13
CA SER A 63 -0.74 -14.61 3.51
C SER A 63 -1.90 -15.37 2.88
N ALA A 64 -1.58 -16.24 1.93
CA ALA A 64 -2.46 -17.30 1.42
C ALA A 64 -1.64 -18.59 1.34
N ASP A 65 -2.20 -19.72 1.76
CA ASP A 65 -1.53 -21.03 1.76
C ASP A 65 -0.09 -20.98 2.30
N GLU A 66 0.09 -20.36 3.47
CA GLU A 66 1.38 -20.15 4.16
C GLU A 66 2.39 -19.23 3.43
N THR A 67 2.07 -18.75 2.23
CA THR A 67 2.90 -17.82 1.47
C THR A 67 2.60 -16.39 1.87
N VAL A 68 3.61 -15.63 2.29
CA VAL A 68 3.49 -14.20 2.58
C VAL A 68 3.38 -13.42 1.27
N LEU A 69 2.28 -12.67 1.12
CA LEU A 69 1.97 -11.90 -0.09
C LEU A 69 2.17 -10.40 0.09
N ALA A 70 1.97 -9.89 1.30
CA ALA A 70 2.21 -8.49 1.64
C ALA A 70 2.69 -8.34 3.08
N ILE A 71 3.45 -7.28 3.32
CA ILE A 71 3.87 -6.84 4.64
C ILE A 71 3.48 -5.38 4.87
N PHE A 72 3.10 -5.07 6.10
CA PHE A 72 2.82 -3.74 6.61
C PHE A 72 3.64 -3.57 7.88
N ILE A 73 4.55 -2.61 7.86
CA ILE A 73 5.47 -2.34 8.96
C ILE A 73 5.06 -1.03 9.59
N THR A 74 4.88 -1.08 10.90
CA THR A 74 4.52 0.08 11.73
C THR A 74 5.67 0.38 12.66
N LEU A 75 6.19 1.59 12.65
CA LEU A 75 7.28 1.98 13.54
C LEU A 75 6.93 3.28 14.23
N ASP A 76 7.38 3.47 15.47
CA ASP A 76 7.45 4.82 15.99
C ASP A 76 8.58 5.61 15.28
N VAL A 77 8.55 6.95 15.38
CA VAL A 77 9.55 7.82 14.72
C VAL A 77 10.99 7.52 15.17
N THR A 78 11.20 7.13 16.43
CA THR A 78 12.51 6.78 16.98
C THR A 78 13.02 5.48 16.36
N GLU A 79 12.18 4.45 16.33
CA GLU A 79 12.47 3.16 15.69
C GLU A 79 12.80 3.37 14.20
N ALA A 80 11.97 4.14 13.49
CA ALA A 80 12.18 4.45 12.08
C ALA A 80 13.50 5.20 11.82
N ARG A 81 13.93 6.09 12.72
CA ARG A 81 15.23 6.79 12.60
C ARG A 81 16.42 5.86 12.73
N GLN A 82 16.27 4.77 13.48
CA GLN A 82 17.32 3.77 13.68
C GLN A 82 17.34 2.75 12.54
N ALA A 83 16.16 2.36 12.04
CA ALA A 83 16.04 1.27 11.10
C ALA A 83 16.12 1.66 9.62
N LEU A 84 15.86 2.93 9.28
CA LEU A 84 15.71 3.36 7.90
C LEU A 84 16.94 4.09 7.38
N HIS A 85 17.15 3.94 6.07
CA HIS A 85 18.22 4.60 5.34
C HIS A 85 18.23 6.12 5.56
N SER A 86 19.42 6.67 5.77
CA SER A 86 19.62 8.09 6.14
C SER A 86 18.91 9.12 5.25
N SER A 87 18.73 8.85 3.95
CA SER A 87 17.96 9.73 3.06
C SER A 87 16.48 9.82 3.46
N ILE A 88 15.87 8.69 3.83
CA ILE A 88 14.48 8.63 4.31
C ILE A 88 14.35 9.39 5.62
N VAL A 89 15.29 9.18 6.55
CA VAL A 89 15.34 9.89 7.83
C VAL A 89 15.41 11.41 7.63
N LYS A 90 16.27 11.89 6.72
CA LYS A 90 16.35 13.32 6.39
C LYS A 90 15.06 13.86 5.78
N ALA A 91 14.35 13.08 4.98
CA ALA A 91 13.05 13.48 4.45
C ALA A 91 12.01 13.58 5.59
N MET A 92 11.99 12.60 6.49
CA MET A 92 11.15 12.62 7.69
C MET A 92 11.43 13.85 8.58
N ASP A 93 12.70 14.21 8.79
CA ASP A 93 13.09 15.36 9.61
C ASP A 93 12.48 16.68 9.09
N LYS A 94 12.36 16.84 7.77
CA LYS A 94 11.76 18.05 7.17
C LYS A 94 10.25 18.15 7.39
N LEU A 95 9.59 17.03 7.69
CA LEU A 95 8.14 17.02 7.91
C LEU A 95 7.76 17.59 9.29
N GLY A 96 8.73 17.71 10.21
CA GLY A 96 8.52 18.27 11.55
C GLY A 96 7.74 17.32 12.47
N LEU A 97 8.09 16.04 12.44
CA LEU A 97 7.40 14.97 13.17
C LEU A 97 7.63 15.07 14.68
N VAL A 98 6.63 14.69 15.47
CA VAL A 98 6.70 14.63 16.94
C VAL A 98 6.76 13.17 17.39
N PRO A 99 7.88 12.70 17.97
CA PRO A 99 7.97 11.33 18.49
C PRO A 99 6.85 11.00 19.50
N GLY A 100 6.37 9.75 19.48
CA GLY A 100 5.32 9.26 20.37
C GLY A 100 3.87 9.51 19.90
N ASN A 101 3.65 10.46 19.00
CA ASN A 101 2.32 10.75 18.42
C ASN A 101 2.21 10.39 16.93
N THR A 102 3.33 10.09 16.29
CA THR A 102 3.40 9.77 14.87
C THR A 102 3.89 8.34 14.65
N SER A 103 3.17 7.60 13.81
CA SER A 103 3.58 6.28 13.35
C SER A 103 4.01 6.28 11.89
N VAL A 104 5.08 5.56 11.60
CA VAL A 104 5.66 5.40 10.28
C VAL A 104 5.15 4.09 9.69
N ILE A 105 4.51 4.17 8.53
CA ILE A 105 3.91 3.05 7.82
C ILE A 105 4.70 2.78 6.54
N ILE A 106 5.11 1.54 6.38
CA ILE A 106 5.78 1.04 5.17
C ILE A 106 5.03 -0.21 4.73
N SER A 107 4.65 -0.28 3.46
CA SER A 107 3.96 -1.46 2.92
C SER A 107 4.58 -1.93 1.62
N GLU A 108 4.59 -3.24 1.38
CA GLU A 108 5.08 -3.83 0.14
C GLU A 108 4.34 -5.15 -0.13
N ARG A 109 4.14 -5.47 -1.40
CA ARG A 109 3.43 -6.68 -1.83
C ARG A 109 4.06 -7.33 -3.06
N VAL A 110 3.93 -8.65 -3.16
CA VAL A 110 4.43 -9.41 -4.31
C VAL A 110 3.50 -9.36 -5.51
N MET A 111 2.20 -9.10 -5.27
CA MET A 111 1.16 -9.08 -6.29
C MET A 111 0.02 -8.13 -5.92
N ASN A 112 -0.88 -7.88 -6.86
CA ASN A 112 -2.13 -7.19 -6.57
C ASN A 112 -3.00 -8.06 -5.68
N LEU A 113 -3.37 -7.54 -4.51
CA LEU A 113 -4.29 -8.19 -3.59
C LEU A 113 -5.69 -7.61 -3.75
N PRO A 114 -6.74 -8.39 -3.45
CA PRO A 114 -8.09 -7.87 -3.34
C PRO A 114 -8.15 -6.65 -2.41
N VAL A 115 -8.83 -5.60 -2.83
CA VAL A 115 -8.89 -4.31 -2.11
C VAL A 115 -9.51 -4.45 -0.72
N ASN A 116 -10.43 -5.39 -0.53
CA ASN A 116 -11.00 -5.73 0.77
C ASN A 116 -9.93 -6.23 1.76
N GLU A 117 -8.95 -7.03 1.32
CA GLU A 117 -7.86 -7.51 2.18
C GLU A 117 -6.87 -6.40 2.52
N ILE A 118 -6.58 -5.52 1.56
CA ILE A 118 -5.77 -4.31 1.78
C ILE A 118 -6.44 -3.40 2.81
N TYR A 119 -7.75 -3.14 2.64
CA TYR A 119 -8.55 -2.34 3.57
C TYR A 119 -8.53 -2.93 4.99
N ARG A 120 -8.75 -4.24 5.12
CA ARG A 120 -8.71 -4.94 6.42
C ARG A 120 -7.32 -4.83 7.06
N ALA A 121 -6.24 -4.95 6.30
CA ALA A 121 -4.88 -4.83 6.83
C ALA A 121 -4.58 -3.41 7.32
N TYR A 122 -4.92 -2.39 6.54
CA TYR A 122 -4.80 -1.00 6.99
C TYR A 122 -5.66 -0.70 8.22
N GLY A 123 -6.87 -1.25 8.30
CA GLY A 123 -7.72 -1.14 9.48
C GLY A 123 -7.10 -1.70 10.76
N GLN A 124 -6.26 -2.74 10.66
CA GLN A 124 -5.51 -3.27 11.81
C GLN A 124 -4.26 -2.46 12.15
N VAL A 125 -3.61 -1.88 11.14
CA VAL A 125 -2.33 -1.16 11.28
C VAL A 125 -2.53 0.29 11.76
N LEU A 126 -3.66 0.91 11.42
CA LEU A 126 -3.90 2.33 11.62
C LEU A 126 -4.72 2.65 12.88
N ALA A 127 -4.63 1.86 13.95
CA ALA A 127 -5.61 1.92 15.03
C ALA A 127 -5.32 2.90 16.18
N GLU A 128 -4.12 3.49 16.31
CA GLU A 128 -3.67 3.99 17.62
C GLU A 128 -2.98 5.37 17.65
N HIS A 129 -2.89 6.09 16.53
CA HIS A 129 -2.11 7.34 16.46
C HIS A 129 -2.87 8.52 15.86
N SER A 130 -2.45 9.73 16.22
CA SER A 130 -3.02 10.98 15.69
C SER A 130 -2.42 11.35 14.33
N ASP A 131 -1.16 10.99 14.08
CA ASP A 131 -0.45 11.33 12.86
C ASP A 131 0.28 10.12 12.28
N TYR A 132 0.41 10.10 10.96
CA TYR A 132 1.05 9.01 10.23
C TYR A 132 2.02 9.54 9.19
N VAL A 133 3.11 8.81 8.99
CA VAL A 133 4.04 9.01 7.89
C VAL A 133 4.05 7.77 7.02
N PHE A 134 3.60 7.90 5.78
CA PHE A 134 3.69 6.81 4.81
C PHE A 134 4.99 6.95 4.01
N ILE A 135 5.75 5.88 3.94
CA ILE A 135 6.90 5.77 3.03
C ILE A 135 6.47 4.90 1.85
N SER A 136 6.10 5.58 0.77
CA SER A 136 5.54 4.97 -0.43
C SER A 136 6.58 4.93 -1.53
N ARG A 137 6.91 3.73 -2.03
CA ARG A 137 7.73 3.60 -3.24
C ARG A 137 6.90 4.03 -4.45
N PHE A 138 7.51 4.75 -5.38
CA PHE A 138 6.86 5.10 -6.64
C PHE A 138 7.77 4.85 -7.85
N ARG A 139 7.14 4.74 -9.01
CA ARG A 139 7.80 4.71 -10.31
C ARG A 139 7.53 5.98 -11.10
N ASN A 140 8.51 6.41 -11.88
CA ASN A 140 8.31 7.50 -12.81
C ASN A 140 7.55 6.98 -14.04
N VAL A 141 6.48 7.66 -14.41
CA VAL A 141 5.63 7.30 -15.56
C VAL A 141 5.71 8.42 -16.61
N SER A 142 5.79 8.05 -17.88
CA SER A 142 5.92 9.00 -18.99
C SER A 142 5.33 8.42 -20.28
N GLY A 143 5.17 9.28 -21.30
CA GLY A 143 4.74 8.85 -22.63
C GLY A 143 3.31 8.31 -22.64
N LYS A 144 3.11 7.16 -23.29
CA LYS A 144 1.80 6.56 -23.48
C LYS A 144 1.14 6.18 -22.14
N ASP A 145 1.89 5.53 -21.24
CA ASP A 145 1.38 5.09 -19.94
C ASP A 145 0.85 6.26 -19.11
N LEU A 146 1.49 7.43 -19.19
CA LEU A 146 1.01 8.63 -18.50
C LEU A 146 -0.30 9.14 -19.10
N ASN A 147 -0.45 9.08 -20.43
CA ASN A 147 -1.68 9.51 -21.09
C ASN A 147 -2.84 8.58 -20.74
N ASP A 148 -2.60 7.26 -20.69
CA ASP A 148 -3.60 6.27 -20.30
C ASP A 148 -4.05 6.54 -18.85
N LEU A 149 -3.12 6.76 -17.91
CA LEU A 149 -3.45 7.12 -16.52
C LEU A 149 -4.25 8.43 -16.39
N ILE A 150 -3.99 9.44 -17.22
CA ILE A 150 -4.74 10.71 -17.18
C ILE A 150 -6.20 10.49 -17.63
N VAL A 151 -6.43 9.53 -18.53
CA VAL A 151 -7.79 9.15 -18.94
C VAL A 151 -8.49 8.35 -17.85
N ASP A 152 -7.78 7.43 -17.19
CA ASP A 152 -8.33 6.56 -16.17
C ASP A 152 -8.59 7.30 -14.83
N PHE A 153 -7.79 8.32 -14.51
CA PHE A 153 -7.88 9.11 -13.27
C PHE A 153 -8.03 10.62 -13.56
N PRO A 154 -9.15 11.04 -14.17
CA PRO A 154 -9.35 12.43 -14.58
C PRO A 154 -9.41 13.43 -13.42
N GLU A 155 -9.70 12.96 -12.21
CA GLU A 155 -9.71 13.74 -10.97
C GLU A 155 -8.31 14.10 -10.45
N MET A 156 -7.27 13.36 -10.87
CA MET A 156 -5.90 13.57 -10.42
C MET A 156 -5.14 14.54 -11.32
N LYS A 157 -4.21 15.32 -10.75
CA LYS A 157 -3.40 16.23 -11.58
C LYS A 157 -2.36 15.42 -12.35
N PRO A 158 -2.15 15.68 -13.66
CA PRO A 158 -1.15 14.97 -14.45
C PRO A 158 0.27 14.95 -13.87
N LYS A 159 0.65 16.00 -13.13
CA LYS A 159 1.95 16.09 -12.45
C LYS A 159 2.13 15.06 -11.33
N GLU A 160 1.04 14.65 -10.68
CA GLU A 160 1.04 13.69 -9.57
C GLU A 160 1.14 12.27 -10.10
N LEU A 161 0.47 12.00 -11.23
CA LEU A 161 0.50 10.73 -11.97
C LEU A 161 1.87 10.40 -12.59
N LYS A 162 2.73 11.40 -12.82
CA LYS A 162 4.13 11.18 -13.25
C LYS A 162 4.95 10.37 -12.24
N LYS A 163 4.53 10.33 -10.98
CA LYS A 163 5.19 9.61 -9.90
C LYS A 163 4.14 8.68 -9.28
N LEU A 164 3.89 7.57 -9.95
CA LEU A 164 2.82 6.64 -9.60
C LEU A 164 3.30 5.71 -8.47
N PRO A 165 2.60 5.66 -7.32
CA PRO A 165 2.89 4.69 -6.27
C PRO A 165 2.92 3.26 -6.80
N CYS A 166 3.78 2.43 -6.23
CA CYS A 166 3.83 1.00 -6.55
C CYS A 166 2.58 0.27 -6.04
N ASN A 167 2.00 0.75 -4.93
CA ASN A 167 0.74 0.27 -4.39
C ASN A 167 -0.37 1.26 -4.78
N THR A 168 -1.31 0.82 -5.63
CA THR A 168 -2.31 1.69 -6.25
C THR A 168 -3.14 2.49 -5.24
N GLU A 169 -3.52 1.90 -4.12
CA GLU A 169 -4.31 2.57 -3.08
C GLU A 169 -3.60 3.78 -2.47
N GLU A 170 -2.26 3.80 -2.48
CA GLU A 170 -1.48 4.92 -1.97
C GLU A 170 -1.62 6.17 -2.84
N LEU A 171 -2.27 6.07 -4.02
CA LEU A 171 -2.72 7.23 -4.79
C LEU A 171 -3.61 8.15 -3.96
N PHE A 172 -4.52 7.58 -3.17
CA PHE A 172 -5.42 8.34 -2.32
C PHE A 172 -4.66 9.15 -1.27
N LEU A 173 -3.49 8.69 -0.83
CA LEU A 173 -2.68 9.40 0.17
C LEU A 173 -2.05 10.68 -0.39
N ILE A 174 -1.83 10.78 -1.70
CA ILE A 174 -1.23 11.95 -2.33
C ILE A 174 -2.09 13.20 -2.10
N ASP A 175 -3.41 13.07 -2.25
CA ASP A 175 -4.36 14.17 -2.05
C ASP A 175 -4.64 14.46 -0.58
N LEU A 176 -4.41 13.47 0.29
CA LEU A 176 -4.75 13.54 1.71
C LEU A 176 -3.55 13.95 2.59
N CYS A 177 -2.34 13.96 2.04
CA CYS A 177 -1.15 14.35 2.78
C CYS A 177 -1.06 15.87 2.95
N GLU A 178 -0.64 16.32 4.15
CA GLU A 178 -0.41 17.74 4.42
C GLU A 178 0.97 18.20 3.97
N LYS A 179 1.93 17.28 4.03
CA LYS A 179 3.31 17.48 3.63
C LYS A 179 3.82 16.23 2.93
N CYS A 180 4.59 16.43 1.87
CA CYS A 180 5.19 15.35 1.11
C CYS A 180 6.62 15.73 0.73
N GLU A 181 7.56 14.85 1.04
CA GLU A 181 8.93 14.91 0.51
C GLU A 181 9.12 13.81 -0.52
N VAL A 182 9.90 14.08 -1.56
CA VAL A 182 10.36 13.07 -2.52
C VAL A 182 11.84 12.85 -2.30
N VAL A 183 12.24 11.59 -2.23
CA VAL A 183 13.61 11.20 -1.91
C VAL A 183 14.03 9.96 -2.68
N ASP A 184 15.30 9.93 -3.06
CA ASP A 184 15.94 8.77 -3.67
C ASP A 184 16.77 8.03 -2.61
N ALA A 185 16.58 6.71 -2.50
CA ALA A 185 17.28 5.86 -1.55
C ALA A 185 17.59 4.50 -2.19
N LYS A 186 18.85 4.06 -2.09
CA LYS A 186 19.38 2.78 -2.62
C LYS A 186 18.90 2.41 -4.04
N GLY A 187 18.76 3.39 -4.94
CA GLY A 187 18.38 3.17 -6.34
C GLY A 187 16.87 3.18 -6.61
N ALA A 188 16.04 3.44 -5.60
CA ALA A 188 14.59 3.56 -5.72
C ALA A 188 14.10 4.95 -5.30
N HIS A 189 12.87 5.27 -5.71
CA HIS A 189 12.24 6.56 -5.46
C HIS A 189 11.09 6.42 -4.46
N TYR A 190 11.06 7.31 -3.47
CA TYR A 190 10.09 7.29 -2.37
C TYR A 190 9.40 8.64 -2.19
N ARG A 191 8.13 8.58 -1.84
CA ARG A 191 7.39 9.68 -1.22
C ARG A 191 7.29 9.42 0.27
N VAL A 192 7.65 10.43 1.05
CA VAL A 192 7.45 10.44 2.51
C VAL A 192 6.32 11.41 2.79
N MET A 193 5.15 10.87 3.11
CA MET A 193 3.88 11.61 3.17
C MET A 193 3.40 11.69 4.61
N HIS A 194 3.25 12.90 5.14
CA HIS A 194 2.64 13.13 6.44
C HIS A 194 1.12 13.28 6.29
N VAL A 195 0.38 12.43 6.98
CA VAL A 195 -1.08 12.35 6.94
C VAL A 195 -1.62 12.38 8.36
N LYS A 196 -2.49 13.35 8.66
CA LYS A 196 -3.18 13.43 9.95
C LYS A 196 -4.32 12.41 10.04
N GLU A 197 -4.79 12.16 11.25
CA GLU A 197 -5.94 11.30 11.56
C GLU A 197 -7.14 11.53 10.63
N SER A 198 -7.53 12.78 10.36
CA SER A 198 -8.64 13.09 9.46
C SER A 198 -8.39 12.61 8.02
N GLY A 199 -7.16 12.74 7.53
CA GLY A 199 -6.73 12.21 6.24
C GLY A 199 -6.78 10.68 6.22
N ILE A 200 -6.42 10.01 7.32
CA ILE A 200 -6.50 8.55 7.44
C ILE A 200 -7.94 8.05 7.40
N ARG A 201 -8.86 8.69 8.12
CA ARG A 201 -10.27 8.34 8.07
C ARG A 201 -10.82 8.46 6.65
N ASN A 202 -10.45 9.52 5.94
CA ASN A 202 -10.81 9.70 4.54
C ASN A 202 -10.17 8.65 3.62
N PHE A 203 -8.92 8.29 3.87
CA PHE A 203 -8.22 7.23 3.13
C PHE A 203 -8.94 5.89 3.27
N LEU A 204 -9.27 5.49 4.50
CA LEU A 204 -10.02 4.26 4.76
C LEU A 204 -11.41 4.29 4.15
N THR A 205 -12.09 5.44 4.17
CA THR A 205 -13.40 5.62 3.51
C THR A 205 -13.30 5.48 2.00
N LYS A 206 -12.26 6.06 1.37
CA LYS A 206 -12.03 5.89 -0.07
C LYS A 206 -11.77 4.42 -0.40
N LEU A 207 -10.91 3.75 0.35
CA LEU A 207 -10.66 2.32 0.19
C LEU A 207 -11.91 1.46 0.36
N SER A 208 -12.79 1.78 1.32
CA SER A 208 -14.02 1.01 1.51
C SER A 208 -14.99 1.15 0.34
N ASN A 209 -15.03 2.31 -0.30
CA ASN A 209 -15.91 2.55 -1.46
C ASN A 209 -15.45 1.79 -2.71
N GLU A 210 -14.17 1.40 -2.80
CA GLU A 210 -13.65 0.58 -3.90
C GLU A 210 -13.98 -0.92 -3.74
N ILE A 211 -14.55 -1.33 -2.61
CA ILE A 211 -14.98 -2.72 -2.36
C ILE A 211 -16.37 -2.98 -2.98
N GLU A 212 -17.18 -1.93 -3.17
CA GLU A 212 -18.54 -2.00 -3.71
C GLU A 212 -18.59 -2.19 -5.23
#